data_AF-A0A9E4ZVR9-F1
#
_entry.id   AF-A0A9E4ZVR9-F1
#
_cell.length_a   1.000
_cell.length_b   1.000
_cell.length_c   1.000
_cell.angle_alpha   90.00
_cell.angle_beta   90.00
_cell.angle_gamma   90.00
#
_symmetry.space_group_name_H-M   'P 1'
#
loop_
_entity.id
_entity.type
_entity.pdbx_description
1 polymer ?
#
loop_
_entity_poly.entity_id
_entity_poly.type
_entity_poly.pdbx_seq_one_letter_code
_entity_poly.pdbx_strand_id
1 'polypeptide(L)' 'MAETKIFEILDEAKELDAKMEKYKDVADQEMMMVWMDNILKLVTKLGKAEEELQERFEMLEDSLEK' A
#
# COMPACT_ATOMS: atom_id res chain seq x y z
N MET A 1 -2.51 5.39 13.83
CA MET A 1 -3.88 4.81 13.75
C MET A 1 -3.98 4.10 12.40
N ALA A 2 -4.83 3.08 12.21
CA ALA A 2 -4.84 2.30 10.95
C ALA A 2 -5.06 3.18 9.70
N GLU A 3 -5.87 4.24 9.81
CA GLU A 3 -6.00 5.28 8.78
C GLU A 3 -4.65 5.92 8.40
N THR A 4 -3.79 6.23 9.39
CA THR A 4 -2.46 6.80 9.15
C THR A 4 -1.60 5.88 8.28
N LYS A 5 -1.67 4.56 8.49
CA LYS A 5 -0.92 3.57 7.70
C LYS A 5 -1.42 3.48 6.26
N ILE A 6 -2.73 3.55 6.03
CA ILE A 6 -3.31 3.51 4.68
C ILE A 6 -2.92 4.77 3.91
N PHE A 7 -2.98 5.94 4.54
CA PHE A 7 -2.53 7.18 3.91
C PHE A 7 -1.03 7.16 3.57
N GLU A 8 -0.19 6.61 4.44
CA GLU A 8 1.24 6.39 4.14
C GLU A 8 1.45 5.49 2.91
N ILE A 9 0.72 4.37 2.80
CA ILE A 9 0.79 3.48 1.64
C ILE A 9 0.35 4.21 0.36
N LEU A 10 -0.72 5.01 0.43
CA LEU A 10 -1.21 5.78 -0.71
C LEU A 10 -0.22 6.85 -1.15
N ASP A 11 0.45 7.51 -0.21
CA ASP A 11 1.45 8.53 -0.55
C ASP A 11 2.72 7.88 -1.14
N GLU A 12 3.19 6.76 -0.60
CA GLU A 12 4.26 5.97 -1.23
C GLU A 12 3.89 5.54 -2.67
N ALA A 13 2.65 5.13 -2.91
CA ALA A 13 2.17 4.74 -4.23
C ALA A 13 2.17 5.92 -5.21
N LYS A 14 1.70 7.10 -4.78
CA LYS A 14 1.76 8.33 -5.60
C LYS A 14 3.18 8.74 -5.93
N GLU A 15 4.09 8.62 -4.97
CA GLU A 15 5.51 8.93 -5.21
C GLU A 15 6.14 7.97 -6.24
N LEU A 16 5.79 6.69 -6.18
CA LEU A 16 6.26 5.71 -7.16
C LEU A 16 5.70 6.02 -8.55
N ASP A 17 4.40 6.30 -8.65
CA ASP A 17 3.76 6.68 -9.91
C ASP A 17 4.42 7.93 -10.53
N ALA A 18 4.67 8.97 -9.73
CA ALA A 18 5.36 10.18 -10.19
C ALA A 18 6.80 9.89 -10.67
N LYS A 19 7.52 8.97 -10.01
CA LYS A 19 8.87 8.54 -10.44
C LYS A 19 8.79 7.76 -11.76
N MET A 20 7.83 6.85 -11.89
CA MET A 20 7.62 6.07 -13.10
C MET A 20 7.33 6.98 -14.28
N GLU A 21 6.40 7.93 -14.13
CA GLU A 21 6.05 8.88 -15.18
C GLU A 21 7.24 9.78 -15.57
N LYS A 22 8.02 10.24 -14.58
CA LYS A 22 9.20 11.09 -14.82
C LYS A 22 10.30 10.38 -15.61
N TYR A 23 10.47 9.08 -15.42
CA TYR A 23 11.60 8.32 -15.98
C TYR A 23 11.19 7.30 -17.05
N LYS A 24 9.92 7.24 -17.45
CA LYS A 24 9.40 6.23 -18.38
C LYS A 24 10.16 6.10 -19.70
N ASP A 25 10.66 7.23 -20.24
CA ASP A 25 11.35 7.27 -21.53
C ASP A 25 12.84 6.87 -21.45
N VAL A 26 13.38 6.78 -20.23
CA VAL A 26 14.79 6.45 -19.98
C VAL A 26 14.95 5.21 -19.08
N ALA A 27 13.85 4.56 -18.72
CA ALA A 27 13.84 3.40 -17.84
C ALA A 27 14.46 2.19 -18.57
N ASP A 28 15.46 1.58 -17.94
CA ASP A 28 15.99 0.30 -18.38
C ASP A 28 15.25 -0.87 -17.70
N GLN A 29 15.60 -2.09 -18.09
CA GLN A 29 14.97 -3.30 -17.57
C GLN A 29 15.16 -3.46 -16.05
N GLU A 30 16.31 -3.04 -15.52
CA GLU A 30 16.60 -3.13 -14.08
C GLU A 30 15.71 -2.17 -13.29
N MET A 31 15.57 -0.93 -13.77
CA MET A 31 14.68 0.08 -13.19
C MET A 31 13.23 -0.40 -13.20
N MET A 32 12.76 -0.99 -14.30
CA MET A 32 11.42 -1.58 -14.39
C MET A 32 11.21 -2.72 -13.39
N MET A 33 12.21 -3.59 -13.21
CA MET A 33 12.16 -4.68 -12.21
C MET A 33 12.05 -4.13 -10.78
N VAL A 34 12.80 -3.06 -10.47
CA VAL A 34 12.72 -2.39 -9.16
C VAL A 34 11.34 -1.77 -8.95
N TRP A 35 10.73 -1.15 -9.97
CA TRP A 35 9.38 -0.62 -9.86
C TRP A 35 8.34 -1.72 -9.63
N MET A 36 8.44 -2.85 -10.34
CA MET A 36 7.56 -4.01 -10.10
C MET A 36 7.69 -4.55 -8.67
N ASP A 37 8.91 -4.69 -8.15
CA ASP A 37 9.14 -5.11 -6.77
C ASP A 37 8.54 -4.11 -5.75
N ASN A 38 8.69 -2.80 -6.01
CA ASN A 38 8.08 -1.77 -5.17
C ASN A 38 6.54 -1.84 -5.19
N ILE A 39 5.93 -2.08 -6.36
CA ILE A 39 4.48 -2.28 -6.47
C ILE A 39 4.04 -3.50 -5.65
N LEU A 40 4.74 -4.63 -5.76
CA LEU A 40 4.43 -5.84 -4.99
C LEU A 40 4.52 -5.60 -3.47
N LYS A 41 5.52 -4.83 -3.03
CA LYS A 41 5.66 -4.41 -1.62
C LYS A 41 4.51 -3.53 -1.16
N LEU A 42 4.07 -2.56 -1.97
CA LEU A 42 2.94 -1.70 -1.67
C LEU A 42 1.63 -2.50 -1.54
N VAL A 43 1.37 -3.43 -2.47
CA VAL A 43 0.20 -4.32 -2.41
C VAL A 43 0.24 -5.18 -1.16
N THR A 44 1.41 -5.71 -0.79
CA THR A 44 1.56 -6.49 0.45
C THR A 44 1.29 -5.66 1.69
N LYS A 45 1.74 -4.40 1.73
CA LYS A 45 1.43 -3.47 2.84
C LYS A 45 -0.07 -3.18 2.92
N LEU A 46 -0.73 -3.00 1.78
CA LEU A 46 -2.17 -2.75 1.71
C LEU A 46 -2.97 -3.93 2.25
N GLY A 47 -2.64 -5.17 1.84
CA GLY A 47 -3.30 -6.37 2.35
C GLY A 47 -3.19 -6.51 3.87
N LYS A 48 -2.01 -6.24 4.45
CA LYS A 48 -1.85 -6.23 5.92
C LYS A 48 -2.67 -5.15 6.62
N ALA A 49 -2.80 -3.98 6.00
CA ALA A 49 -3.63 -2.90 6.55
C ALA A 49 -5.12 -3.25 6.50
N GLU A 50 -5.55 -3.96 5.46
CA GLU A 50 -6.90 -4.50 5.35
C GLU A 50 -7.19 -5.56 6.43
N GLU A 51 -6.30 -6.54 6.61
CA GLU A 51 -6.40 -7.56 7.68
C GLU A 51 -6.55 -6.90 9.06
N GLU A 52 -5.71 -5.89 9.37
CA GLU A 52 -5.78 -5.16 10.64
C GLU A 52 -7.11 -4.40 10.80
N LEU A 53 -7.71 -3.89 9.71
CA LEU A 53 -9.02 -3.26 9.75
C LEU A 53 -10.14 -4.27 9.99
N GLN A 54 -10.08 -5.43 9.32
CA GLN A 54 -11.06 -6.50 9.51
C GLN A 54 -11.06 -6.99 10.96
N GLU A 55 -9.89 -7.27 11.54
CA GLU A 55 -9.77 -7.66 12.95
C GLU A 55 -10.39 -6.61 13.90
N ARG A 56 -10.19 -5.32 13.61
CA ARG A 56 -10.78 -4.23 14.41
C ARG A 56 -12.29 -4.16 14.27
N PHE A 57 -12.84 -4.43 13.08
CA PHE A 57 -14.28 -4.47 12.86
C PHE A 57 -14.91 -5.65 13.58
N GLU A 58 -14.32 -6.84 13.52
CA GLU A 58 -14.77 -8.02 14.28
C GLU A 58 -14.81 -7.72 15.79
N MET A 59 -13.76 -7.12 16.35
CA MET A 59 -13.74 -6.72 17.76
C MET A 59 -14.82 -5.69 18.11
N LEU A 60 -15.17 -4.81 17.17
CA LEU A 60 -16.22 -3.82 17.35
C LEU A 60 -17.61 -4.48 17.35
N GLU A 61 -17.87 -5.39 16.42
CA GLU A 61 -19.11 -6.18 16.38
C GLU A 61 -19.29 -6.99 17.68
N ASP A 62 -18.27 -7.72 18.11
CA ASP A 62 -18.26 -8.46 19.38
C ASP A 62 -18.54 -7.55 20.61
N SER A 63 -18.15 -6.28 20.54
CA SER A 63 -18.39 -5.32 21.62
C SER A 63 -19.82 -4.78 21.65
N LEU A 64 -20.50 -4.77 20.50
CA LEU A 64 -21.87 -4.29 20.33
C LEU A 64 -22.92 -5.38 20.58
N GLU A 65 -22.56 -6.66 20.45
CA GLU A 65 -23.43 -7.80 20.75
C GLU A 65 -23.52 -8.13 22.26
N LYS A 66 -22.75 -7.44 23.12
CA LYS A 66 -22.81 -7.55 24.59
C LYS A 66 -23.71 -6.51 25.23
#